data_AF-A0A5C7G2B7-F1
#
_entry.id   AF-A0A5C7G2B7-F1
#
_cell.length_a   1.000
_cell.length_b   1.000
_cell.length_c   1.000
_cell.angle_alpha   90.00
_cell.angle_beta   90.00
_cell.angle_gamma   90.00
#
_symmetry.space_group_name_H-M   'P 1'
#
loop_
_entity.id
_entity.type
_entity.pdbx_description
1 polymer ?
#
loop_
_entity_poly.entity_id
_entity_poly.type
_entity_poly.pdbx_seq_one_letter_code
_entity_poly.pdbx_strand_id
1 'polypeptide(L)'
;MNRCRNPEHPHCTVWVMPDDAMCAHGHAQPAVDMQPASAPAATLVATAPVAGLPSSFDAITALRSRRTTDIGPAPTLSRANLQRPQLHISGFDPRAAGGRQAIRLELRGMPMDCAPEVRMLVRSALRLHGGESYAFQRTSRGDWRPLFLEFSSRGLEHGQYRIEIELHSHHRQAPESNRTWTCSPVILVPRQDASLGEIHQTFLATHKNVRVTADDAGIARVNAPGGGRIDIDVTARNASIAQLNLDSGSGKIDLGMSTIAWDEDLIEIDIPVEAALHPCPATGACLVHAEADSATQRHVRLFALDECVLGRFESIAAEADLLLSHHGEAGAEIGGLTRRLSGRHAVIRRSRHGFEIEDVSRYGVLLDGVWPGKHMPVQLRLGMRIELTASIKGIVTLEVTALMAHAVVLHRLDAGARAECFYLMAPDCIPASNRHQQASSMPRAAALPMLFHRDGGFWQRDRDSGRDTPLAPQAQLDRLLQTGLGIAARFVAQAYPEAHGGPRGSGERHHHALTVALDA
;
A
#
# COMPACT_ATOMS: atom_id res chain seq x y z
N MET A 1 40.97 48.32 18.78
CA MET A 1 40.61 47.27 17.80
C MET A 1 41.60 46.14 17.95
N ASN A 2 41.11 44.91 18.12
CA ASN A 2 41.96 43.73 18.26
C ASN A 2 41.90 42.91 16.98
N ARG A 3 43.00 42.26 16.60
CA ARG A 3 42.97 41.28 15.50
C ARG A 3 42.20 40.05 15.97
N CYS A 4 41.49 39.38 15.06
CA CYS A 4 40.75 38.14 15.37
C CYS A 4 41.62 37.14 16.13
N ARG A 5 41.12 36.62 17.26
CA ARG A 5 41.83 35.71 18.16
C ARG A 5 41.25 34.28 18.19
N ASN A 6 40.49 33.90 17.16
CA ASN A 6 39.92 32.56 17.10
C ASN A 6 41.05 31.50 16.93
N PRO A 7 41.18 30.55 17.87
CA PRO A 7 42.24 29.53 17.82
C PRO A 7 42.11 28.56 16.63
N GLU A 8 40.91 28.37 16.07
CA GLU A 8 40.69 27.53 14.89
C GLU A 8 41.09 28.22 13.58
N HIS A 9 41.28 29.55 13.60
CA HIS A 9 41.65 30.35 12.42
C HIS A 9 42.81 31.33 12.71
N PRO A 10 44.02 30.82 13.00
CA PRO A 10 45.17 31.62 13.44
C PRO A 10 45.71 32.58 12.37
N HIS A 11 45.36 32.36 11.10
CA HIS A 11 45.75 33.21 9.98
C HIS A 11 44.73 34.31 9.64
N CYS A 12 43.62 34.41 10.40
CA CYS A 12 42.63 35.45 10.15
C CYS A 12 43.23 36.84 10.46
N THR A 13 43.35 37.68 9.43
CA THR A 13 43.99 39.00 9.56
C THR A 13 43.02 40.12 9.92
N VAL A 14 41.73 39.83 10.06
CA VAL A 14 40.65 40.82 10.17
C VAL A 14 40.53 41.37 11.58
N TRP A 15 40.21 42.66 11.67
CA TRP A 15 40.04 43.39 12.91
C TRP A 15 38.63 43.17 13.51
N VAL A 16 38.57 43.17 14.83
CA VAL A 16 37.36 43.03 15.63
C VAL A 16 37.23 44.26 16.53
N MET A 17 36.02 44.80 16.61
CA MET A 17 35.69 45.90 17.51
C MET A 17 35.72 45.40 18.96
N PRO A 18 36.01 46.27 19.94
CA PRO A 18 35.82 45.92 21.35
C PRO A 18 34.39 45.45 21.60
N ASP A 19 34.22 44.37 22.36
CA ASP A 19 32.94 43.74 22.73
C ASP A 19 32.18 42.98 21.62
N ASP A 20 32.68 42.95 20.39
CA ASP A 20 32.11 42.10 19.33
C ASP A 20 32.48 40.63 19.54
N ALA A 21 31.45 39.78 19.60
CA ALA A 21 31.60 38.34 19.78
C ALA A 21 32.14 37.62 18.53
N MET A 22 32.17 38.27 17.37
CA MET A 22 32.63 37.68 16.10
C MET A 22 33.37 38.70 15.23
N CYS A 23 34.32 38.25 14.40
CA CYS A 23 34.92 39.10 13.36
C CYS A 23 34.02 39.20 12.12
N ALA A 24 34.32 40.10 11.18
CA ALA A 24 33.55 40.28 9.94
C ALA A 24 33.51 39.03 9.01
N HIS A 25 34.38 38.05 9.22
CA HIS A 25 34.32 36.75 8.53
C HIS A 25 33.53 35.68 9.32
N GLY A 26 32.90 36.06 10.44
CA GLY A 26 32.08 35.15 11.25
C GLY A 26 32.88 34.25 12.21
N HIS A 27 34.12 34.59 12.55
CA HIS A 27 34.89 33.81 13.54
C HIS A 27 34.59 34.29 14.97
N ALA A 28 34.11 33.39 15.83
CA ALA A 28 33.84 33.66 17.24
C ALA A 28 35.10 34.09 18.01
N GLN A 29 34.98 35.10 18.86
CA GLN A 29 36.04 35.54 19.76
C GLN A 29 35.91 34.82 21.11
N PRO A 30 37.02 34.35 21.71
CA PRO A 30 36.98 33.76 23.04
C PRO A 30 36.55 34.81 24.08
N ALA A 31 35.60 34.44 24.95
CA ALA A 31 35.08 35.32 25.99
C ALA A 31 36.20 35.76 26.95
N VAL A 32 36.23 37.05 27.28
CA VAL A 32 37.21 37.61 28.22
C VAL A 32 36.73 37.27 29.64
N ASP A 33 37.48 36.44 30.36
CA ASP A 33 37.24 36.14 31.77
C ASP A 33 37.44 37.41 32.62
N MET A 34 36.34 38.12 32.91
CA MET A 34 36.30 39.11 33.98
C MET A 34 35.91 38.42 35.30
N GLN A 35 36.90 38.23 36.15
CA GLN A 35 36.79 37.77 37.53
C GLN A 35 36.09 38.82 38.41
N PRO A 36 35.05 38.47 39.19
CA PRO A 36 34.61 39.30 40.32
C PRO A 36 34.97 38.64 41.65
N ALA A 37 35.59 39.43 42.53
CA ALA A 37 35.94 39.06 43.88
C ALA A 37 34.78 39.32 44.87
N SER A 38 34.58 38.34 45.76
CA SER A 38 34.05 38.42 47.15
C SER A 38 32.63 38.98 47.43
N ALA A 39 31.82 38.15 48.11
CA ALA A 39 30.56 38.50 48.80
C ALA A 39 30.81 39.31 50.11
N PRO A 40 29.79 39.94 50.75
CA PRO A 40 28.88 39.19 51.63
C PRO A 40 27.39 39.68 51.75
N ALA A 41 26.57 38.73 52.22
CA ALA A 41 25.29 38.75 52.98
C ALA A 41 24.41 40.02 53.13
N ALA A 42 23.09 39.89 52.84
CA ALA A 42 21.97 40.26 53.72
C ALA A 42 20.55 39.96 53.12
N THR A 43 19.79 39.17 53.89
CA THR A 43 18.35 39.18 54.25
C THR A 43 17.25 39.92 53.41
N LEU A 44 16.13 39.18 53.24
CA LEU A 44 14.69 39.55 53.39
C LEU A 44 13.85 40.17 52.23
N VAL A 45 12.76 39.43 51.94
CA VAL A 45 11.35 39.84 51.71
C VAL A 45 10.88 40.26 50.30
N ALA A 46 10.00 39.40 49.78
CA ALA A 46 8.81 39.58 48.95
C ALA A 46 8.56 40.92 48.23
N THR A 47 8.21 40.83 46.94
CA THR A 47 6.89 41.28 46.43
C THR A 47 6.68 40.74 45.01
N ALA A 48 5.59 40.00 44.80
CA ALA A 48 5.05 39.76 43.47
C ALA A 48 4.09 40.90 43.11
N PRO A 49 4.03 41.32 41.83
CA PRO A 49 2.79 41.85 41.28
C PRO A 49 2.21 40.86 40.27
N VAL A 50 0.93 40.58 40.48
CA VAL A 50 0.03 39.85 39.59
C VAL A 50 -0.59 40.85 38.60
N ALA A 51 -0.76 40.38 37.37
CA ALA A 51 -1.74 40.78 36.35
C ALA A 51 -1.59 42.13 35.61
N GLY A 52 -1.16 42.00 34.35
CA GLY A 52 -1.80 42.67 33.22
C GLY A 52 -1.88 41.67 32.06
N LEU A 53 -3.09 41.27 31.66
CA LEU A 53 -3.27 40.49 30.43
C LEU A 53 -2.82 41.34 29.23
N PRO A 54 -1.95 40.84 28.33
CA PRO A 54 -1.46 41.63 27.20
C PRO A 54 -2.61 41.94 26.23
N SER A 55 -2.63 43.20 25.79
CA SER A 55 -3.52 43.69 24.74
C SER A 55 -3.32 42.86 23.46
N SER A 56 -4.41 42.65 22.69
CA SER A 56 -4.41 41.94 21.41
C SER A 56 -3.42 42.51 20.38
N PHE A 57 -2.88 43.71 20.61
CA PHE A 57 -1.82 44.32 19.82
C PHE A 57 -0.42 43.77 20.14
N ASP A 58 -0.15 43.38 21.38
CA ASP A 58 1.16 42.85 21.81
C ASP A 58 1.35 41.39 21.36
N ALA A 59 0.27 40.61 21.26
CA ALA A 59 0.30 39.25 20.71
C ALA A 59 0.59 39.23 19.20
N ILE A 60 0.09 40.22 18.43
CA ILE A 60 0.35 40.34 16.99
C ILE A 60 1.76 40.88 16.74
N THR A 61 2.26 41.76 17.60
CA THR A 61 3.64 42.26 17.52
C THR A 61 4.66 41.16 17.83
N ALA A 62 4.38 40.29 18.81
CA ALA A 62 5.20 39.10 19.10
C ALA A 62 5.15 38.01 18.00
N LEU A 63 4.05 37.90 17.26
CA LEU A 63 3.92 37.02 16.09
C LEU A 63 4.61 37.59 14.84
N ARG A 64 4.72 38.92 14.72
CA ARG A 64 5.46 39.60 13.64
C ARG A 64 6.96 39.63 13.87
N SER A 65 7.42 39.77 15.11
CA SER A 65 8.85 39.75 15.47
C SER A 65 9.49 38.35 15.49
N ARG A 66 8.71 37.28 15.30
CA ARG A 66 9.20 35.91 15.07
C ARG A 66 9.34 35.51 13.59
N ARG A 67 9.06 36.42 12.64
CA ARG A 67 9.41 36.20 11.23
C ARG A 67 10.81 36.76 11.00
N THR A 68 11.80 35.89 11.13
CA THR A 68 13.14 36.11 10.57
C THR A 68 13.01 36.13 9.05
N THR A 69 12.82 37.31 8.49
CA THR A 69 13.11 37.60 7.09
C THR A 69 14.61 37.82 6.98
N ASP A 70 15.33 36.73 6.72
CA ASP A 70 16.68 36.78 6.15
C ASP A 70 16.58 36.14 4.76
N ILE A 71 16.56 36.99 3.74
CA ILE A 71 16.68 36.59 2.33
C ILE A 71 18.17 36.59 2.02
N GLY A 72 18.83 35.48 2.34
CA GLY A 72 20.15 35.10 1.87
C GLY A 72 20.12 33.64 1.43
N PRO A 73 20.98 33.18 0.50
CA PRO A 73 20.93 31.80 0.03
C PRO A 73 21.27 30.87 1.19
N ALA A 74 20.27 30.12 1.66
CA ALA A 74 20.45 29.09 2.65
C ALA A 74 21.35 27.99 2.07
N PRO A 75 22.36 27.48 2.81
CA PRO A 75 23.11 26.31 2.38
C PRO A 75 22.12 25.16 2.23
N THR A 76 22.06 24.62 1.02
CA THR A 76 21.27 23.44 0.67
C THR A 76 21.78 22.25 1.47
N LEU A 77 21.26 22.06 2.67
CA LEU A 77 21.15 20.72 3.24
C LEU A 77 20.21 19.96 2.30
N SER A 78 20.76 18.97 1.60
CA SER A 78 20.01 18.02 0.77
C SER A 78 18.87 17.43 1.59
N ARG A 79 17.69 18.05 1.49
CA ARG A 79 16.44 17.32 1.66
C ARG A 79 16.52 16.20 0.64
N ALA A 80 16.45 14.96 1.09
CA ALA A 80 16.12 13.83 0.24
C ALA A 80 14.73 14.11 -0.35
N ASN A 81 14.68 14.86 -1.45
CA ASN A 81 13.53 14.84 -2.33
C ASN A 81 13.34 13.37 -2.67
N LEU A 82 12.17 12.83 -2.33
CA LEU A 82 11.64 11.63 -2.97
C LEU A 82 11.64 11.95 -4.47
N GLN A 83 12.73 11.62 -5.16
CA GLN A 83 12.84 11.79 -6.60
C GLN A 83 11.78 10.87 -7.18
N ARG A 84 10.69 11.45 -7.68
CA ARG A 84 9.72 10.69 -8.45
C ARG A 84 10.42 10.19 -9.70
N PRO A 85 10.21 8.93 -10.10
CA PRO A 85 10.73 8.44 -11.37
C PRO A 85 10.15 9.29 -12.51
N GLN A 86 11.00 9.73 -13.43
CA GLN A 86 10.63 10.62 -14.52
C GLN A 86 11.25 10.14 -15.83
N LEU A 87 10.51 10.33 -16.91
CA LEU A 87 10.99 10.18 -18.27
C LEU A 87 11.29 11.57 -18.83
N HIS A 88 12.58 11.89 -18.93
CA HIS A 88 13.03 13.12 -19.58
C HIS A 88 13.02 12.95 -21.09
N ILE A 89 12.32 13.84 -21.79
CA ILE A 89 12.20 13.87 -23.24
C ILE A 89 12.92 15.10 -23.74
N SER A 90 13.78 14.95 -24.74
CA SER A 90 14.55 16.05 -25.32
C SER A 90 14.81 15.84 -26.82
N GLY A 91 15.34 16.86 -27.50
CA GLY A 91 15.73 16.74 -28.91
C GLY A 91 14.58 16.85 -29.90
N PHE A 92 13.35 17.12 -29.43
CA PHE A 92 12.19 17.26 -30.31
C PHE A 92 12.31 18.54 -31.17
N ASP A 93 12.21 18.38 -32.49
CA ASP A 93 12.15 19.48 -33.46
C ASP A 93 10.78 19.49 -34.17
N PRO A 94 9.86 20.39 -33.79
CA PRO A 94 8.53 20.46 -34.37
C PRO A 94 8.53 20.92 -35.84
N ARG A 95 9.63 21.50 -36.33
CA ARG A 95 9.76 21.97 -37.72
C ARG A 95 9.88 20.82 -38.72
N ALA A 96 10.24 19.63 -38.26
CA ALA A 96 10.35 18.43 -39.09
C ALA A 96 8.98 17.74 -39.32
N ALA A 97 7.87 18.47 -39.22
CA ALA A 97 6.52 17.96 -39.45
C ALA A 97 6.35 17.38 -40.87
N GLY A 98 5.83 16.15 -40.97
CA GLY A 98 5.70 15.39 -42.23
C GLY A 98 6.97 14.62 -42.64
N GLY A 99 8.08 14.80 -41.92
CA GLY A 99 9.35 14.11 -42.09
C GLY A 99 9.63 13.05 -41.02
N ARG A 100 10.88 12.59 -40.98
CA ARG A 100 11.39 11.74 -39.89
C ARG A 100 11.78 12.62 -38.71
N GLN A 101 11.32 12.25 -37.51
CA GLN A 101 11.59 12.94 -36.26
C GLN A 101 12.21 11.96 -35.27
N ALA A 102 13.04 12.47 -34.37
CA ALA A 102 13.64 11.68 -33.31
C ALA A 102 13.57 12.46 -31.99
N ILE A 103 13.23 11.76 -30.92
CA ILE A 103 13.32 12.30 -29.55
C ILE A 103 14.26 11.43 -28.72
N ARG A 104 15.05 12.08 -27.85
CA ARG A 104 15.92 11.43 -26.88
C ARG A 104 15.18 11.27 -25.57
N LEU A 105 15.18 10.05 -25.05
CA LEU A 105 14.53 9.63 -23.82
C LEU A 105 15.57 9.25 -22.77
N GLU A 106 15.42 9.76 -21.54
CA GLU A 106 16.30 9.47 -20.41
C GLU A 106 15.48 9.19 -19.15
N LEU A 107 15.83 8.11 -18.43
CA LEU A 107 15.23 7.80 -17.13
C LEU A 107 15.95 8.56 -16.01
N ARG A 108 15.18 9.26 -15.18
CA ARG A 108 15.67 10.03 -14.02
C ARG A 108 14.91 9.62 -12.77
N GLY A 109 15.55 9.67 -11.60
CA GLY A 109 14.90 9.37 -10.32
C GLY A 109 14.41 7.92 -10.16
N MET A 110 14.92 6.99 -10.97
CA MET A 110 14.51 5.58 -10.87
C MET A 110 14.94 4.97 -9.53
N PRO A 111 14.10 4.11 -8.91
CA PRO A 111 14.45 3.43 -7.66
C PRO A 111 15.75 2.61 -7.78
N MET A 112 16.49 2.47 -6.68
CA MET A 112 17.78 1.75 -6.70
C MET A 112 17.62 0.22 -6.68
N ASP A 113 16.46 -0.27 -6.26
CA ASP A 113 16.05 -1.68 -6.21
C ASP A 113 15.48 -2.19 -7.55
N CYS A 114 15.32 -1.32 -8.56
CA CYS A 114 14.84 -1.74 -9.87
C CYS A 114 15.91 -2.52 -10.67
N ALA A 115 15.45 -3.36 -11.60
CA ALA A 115 16.32 -4.18 -12.44
C ALA A 115 17.31 -3.31 -13.25
N PRO A 116 18.53 -3.79 -13.51
CA PRO A 116 19.52 -3.05 -14.30
C PRO A 116 19.13 -2.89 -15.78
N GLU A 117 18.10 -3.62 -16.23
CA GLU A 117 17.49 -3.49 -17.55
C GLU A 117 15.98 -3.24 -17.38
N VAL A 118 15.48 -2.17 -17.98
CA VAL A 118 14.05 -1.81 -17.97
C VAL A 118 13.52 -1.85 -19.39
N ARG A 119 12.54 -2.72 -19.63
CA ARG A 119 11.91 -2.84 -20.95
C ARG A 119 10.89 -1.73 -21.13
N MET A 120 10.93 -1.04 -22.26
CA MET A 120 9.98 0.01 -22.63
C MET A 120 9.09 -0.48 -23.78
N LEU A 121 7.78 -0.46 -23.59
CA LEU A 121 6.79 -0.65 -24.66
C LEU A 121 6.19 0.70 -25.02
N VAL A 122 6.03 0.95 -26.32
CA VAL A 122 5.58 2.22 -26.87
C VAL A 122 4.44 1.98 -27.84
N ARG A 123 3.30 2.62 -27.60
CA ARG A 123 2.15 2.63 -28.52
C ARG A 123 1.87 4.05 -28.97
N SER A 124 1.75 4.26 -30.28
CA SER A 124 1.50 5.59 -30.84
C SER A 124 0.82 5.46 -32.19
N ALA A 125 -0.02 6.46 -32.51
CA ALA A 125 -0.52 6.64 -33.87
C ALA A 125 0.56 7.18 -34.84
N LEU A 126 1.66 7.73 -34.31
CA LEU A 126 2.84 8.11 -35.09
C LEU A 126 3.59 6.85 -35.54
N ARG A 127 4.04 6.80 -36.79
CA ARG A 127 4.71 5.61 -37.34
C ARG A 127 6.12 5.48 -36.76
N LEU A 128 6.33 4.52 -35.84
CA LEU A 128 7.62 4.22 -35.22
C LEU A 128 8.53 3.46 -36.19
N HIS A 129 9.83 3.81 -36.27
CA HIS A 129 10.80 3.13 -37.14
C HIS A 129 11.52 1.96 -36.46
N GLY A 130 11.73 2.03 -35.14
CA GLY A 130 12.44 1.02 -34.36
C GLY A 130 11.53 -0.08 -33.78
N GLY A 131 10.25 -0.10 -34.15
CA GLY A 131 9.23 -0.95 -33.53
C GLY A 131 8.66 -0.36 -32.24
N GLU A 132 7.93 -1.19 -31.49
CA GLU A 132 7.18 -0.81 -30.29
C GLU A 132 7.88 -1.19 -28.97
N SER A 133 9.03 -1.87 -29.02
CA SER A 133 9.73 -2.35 -27.83
C SER A 133 11.20 -1.90 -27.82
N TYR A 134 11.62 -1.27 -26.72
CA TYR A 134 12.97 -0.79 -26.46
C TYR A 134 13.44 -1.25 -25.07
N ALA A 135 14.70 -1.04 -24.73
CA ALA A 135 15.24 -1.40 -23.42
C ALA A 135 16.24 -0.36 -22.91
N PHE A 136 15.99 0.20 -21.73
CA PHE A 136 16.95 1.02 -21.01
C PHE A 136 17.93 0.13 -20.26
N GLN A 137 19.21 0.47 -20.33
CA GLN A 137 20.28 -0.24 -19.61
C GLN A 137 20.93 0.69 -18.61
N ARG A 138 21.06 0.24 -17.37
CA ARG A 138 21.82 0.92 -16.33
C ARG A 138 23.30 0.63 -16.51
N THR A 139 24.11 1.68 -16.54
CA THR A 139 25.57 1.60 -16.62
C THR A 139 26.16 1.16 -15.29
N SER A 140 27.42 0.71 -15.29
CA SER A 140 28.14 0.36 -14.06
C SER A 140 28.34 1.53 -13.09
N ARG A 141 28.16 2.78 -13.56
CA ARG A 141 28.21 4.01 -12.74
C ARG A 141 26.87 4.35 -12.10
N GLY A 142 25.81 3.61 -12.43
CA GLY A 142 24.45 3.84 -11.93
C GLY A 142 23.56 4.68 -12.84
N ASP A 143 24.11 5.31 -13.88
CA ASP A 143 23.37 6.13 -14.84
C ASP A 143 22.61 5.30 -15.87
N TRP A 144 21.48 5.80 -16.37
CA TRP A 144 20.72 5.15 -17.44
C TRP A 144 21.18 5.60 -18.82
N ARG A 145 21.37 4.64 -19.74
CA ARG A 145 21.70 4.96 -21.12
C ARG A 145 20.49 5.59 -21.83
N PRO A 146 20.66 6.73 -22.52
CA PRO A 146 19.56 7.36 -23.26
C PRO A 146 19.12 6.49 -24.43
N LEU A 147 17.82 6.56 -24.76
CA LEU A 147 17.23 5.93 -25.94
C LEU A 147 16.77 6.99 -26.94
N PHE A 148 16.71 6.61 -28.21
CA PHE A 148 16.17 7.46 -29.27
C PHE A 148 14.91 6.82 -29.85
N LEU A 149 13.80 7.55 -29.77
CA LEU A 149 12.54 7.15 -30.37
C LEU A 149 12.37 7.89 -31.70
N GLU A 150 12.45 7.15 -32.79
CA GLU A 150 12.30 7.68 -34.15
C GLU A 150 10.91 7.40 -34.71
N PHE A 151 10.22 8.45 -35.15
CA PHE A 151 8.86 8.37 -35.67
C PHE A 151 8.64 9.27 -36.89
N SER A 152 7.55 9.03 -37.62
CA SER A 152 7.12 9.86 -38.75
C SER A 152 5.68 10.28 -38.58
N SER A 153 5.42 11.57 -38.83
CA SER A 153 4.07 12.12 -38.93
C SER A 153 3.58 12.24 -40.39
N ARG A 154 4.27 11.61 -41.35
CA ARG A 154 3.90 11.66 -42.77
C ARG A 154 2.51 11.07 -42.99
N GLY A 155 1.62 11.87 -43.61
CA GLY A 155 0.26 11.46 -43.94
C GLY A 155 -0.71 11.47 -42.75
N LEU A 156 -0.29 12.08 -41.63
CA LEU A 156 -1.16 12.35 -40.49
C LEU A 156 -1.58 13.83 -40.52
N GLU A 157 -2.77 14.12 -39.98
CA GLU A 157 -3.27 15.48 -39.84
C GLU A 157 -2.44 16.29 -38.85
N HIS A 158 -2.54 17.61 -38.90
CA HIS A 158 -1.92 18.45 -37.88
C HIS A 158 -2.69 18.29 -36.56
N GLY A 159 -2.01 18.23 -35.43
CA GLY A 159 -2.69 18.03 -34.16
C GLY A 159 -1.78 17.49 -33.06
N GLN A 160 -2.41 17.08 -31.96
CA GLN A 160 -1.75 16.48 -30.81
C GLN A 160 -1.85 14.96 -30.89
N TYR A 161 -0.70 14.29 -30.80
CA TYR A 161 -0.59 12.84 -30.87
C TYR A 161 -0.05 12.31 -29.54
N ARG A 162 -0.82 11.44 -28.89
CA ARG A 162 -0.41 10.77 -27.66
C ARG A 162 0.53 9.61 -27.99
N ILE A 163 1.59 9.49 -27.21
CA ILE A 163 2.46 8.31 -27.17
C ILE A 163 2.24 7.67 -25.80
N GLU A 164 1.74 6.45 -25.78
CA GLU A 164 1.63 5.65 -24.55
C GLU A 164 2.94 4.89 -24.35
N ILE A 165 3.50 5.00 -23.15
CA ILE A 165 4.75 4.34 -22.78
C ILE A 165 4.52 3.52 -21.53
N GLU A 166 4.89 2.25 -21.57
CA GLU A 166 4.93 1.35 -20.43
C GLU A 166 6.39 0.91 -20.19
N LEU A 167 6.84 0.98 -18.94
CA LEU A 167 8.15 0.55 -18.50
C LEU A 167 8.00 -0.65 -17.57
N HIS A 168 8.73 -1.72 -17.85
CA HIS A 168 8.71 -2.94 -17.04
C HIS A 168 10.11 -3.24 -16.51
N SER A 169 10.25 -3.20 -15.18
CA SER A 169 11.42 -3.67 -14.46
C SER A 169 11.15 -5.09 -13.98
N HIS A 170 11.81 -6.07 -14.60
CA HIS A 170 11.72 -7.48 -14.21
C HIS A 170 13.06 -7.97 -13.64
N HIS A 171 13.13 -8.14 -12.32
CA HIS A 171 14.30 -8.63 -11.62
C HIS A 171 14.23 -10.15 -11.43
N ARG A 172 15.06 -10.90 -12.16
CA ARG A 172 15.05 -12.38 -12.13
C ARG A 172 15.38 -12.97 -10.75
N GLN A 173 16.19 -12.27 -9.95
CA GLN A 173 16.67 -12.75 -8.65
C GLN A 173 15.89 -12.19 -7.46
N ALA A 174 14.95 -11.27 -7.69
CA ALA A 174 14.18 -10.56 -6.65
C ALA A 174 12.81 -10.16 -7.21
N PRO A 175 11.91 -11.14 -7.47
CA PRO A 175 10.61 -10.89 -8.10
C PRO A 175 9.73 -9.88 -7.34
N GLU A 176 9.93 -9.74 -6.03
CA GLU A 176 9.27 -8.75 -5.17
C GLU A 176 9.64 -7.29 -5.50
N SER A 177 10.73 -7.08 -6.24
CA SER A 177 11.18 -5.76 -6.70
C SER A 177 10.72 -5.47 -8.15
N ASN A 178 9.84 -6.31 -8.71
CA ASN A 178 9.25 -6.07 -10.03
C ASN A 178 8.29 -4.89 -9.95
N ARG A 179 8.43 -3.97 -10.90
CA ARG A 179 7.63 -2.74 -10.95
C ARG A 179 7.30 -2.41 -12.39
N THR A 180 6.14 -1.81 -12.60
CA THR A 180 5.76 -1.25 -13.89
C THR A 180 5.36 0.19 -13.74
N TRP A 181 5.80 1.01 -14.69
CA TRP A 181 5.44 2.42 -14.76
C TRP A 181 4.77 2.72 -16.09
N THR A 182 3.89 3.72 -16.10
CA THR A 182 3.33 4.27 -17.33
C THR A 182 3.53 5.79 -17.40
N CYS A 183 3.62 6.31 -18.62
CA CYS A 183 3.41 7.72 -18.91
C CYS A 183 2.79 7.88 -20.30
N SER A 184 2.25 9.07 -20.57
CA SER A 184 1.55 9.35 -21.84
C SER A 184 1.91 10.73 -22.41
N PRO A 185 3.17 10.94 -22.86
CA PRO A 185 3.56 12.20 -23.49
C PRO A 185 2.73 12.53 -24.72
N VAL A 186 2.54 13.83 -24.95
CA VAL A 186 1.83 14.36 -26.12
C VAL A 186 2.82 15.08 -27.05
N ILE A 187 2.85 14.67 -28.31
CA ILE A 187 3.65 15.29 -29.37
C ILE A 187 2.75 16.16 -30.25
N LEU A 188 3.12 17.43 -30.39
CA LEU A 188 2.45 18.36 -31.30
C LEU A 188 3.02 18.24 -32.71
N VAL A 189 2.17 17.90 -33.68
CA VAL A 189 2.49 17.94 -35.11
C VAL A 189 1.88 19.22 -35.70
N PRO A 190 2.68 20.24 -36.02
CA PRO A 190 2.17 21.49 -36.57
C PRO A 190 1.67 21.34 -38.01
N ARG A 191 0.91 22.33 -38.48
CA ARG A 191 0.52 22.44 -39.89
C ARG A 191 1.76 22.61 -40.78
N GLN A 192 1.69 22.14 -42.01
CA GLN A 192 2.80 22.25 -42.96
C GLN A 192 3.13 23.71 -43.32
N ASP A 193 2.14 24.61 -43.23
CA ASP A 193 2.25 26.04 -43.48
C ASP A 193 2.47 26.88 -42.20
N ALA A 194 2.58 26.24 -41.04
CA ALA A 194 2.73 26.95 -39.77
C ALA A 194 4.09 27.68 -39.72
N SER A 195 4.03 28.99 -39.43
CA SER A 195 5.26 29.78 -39.24
C SER A 195 5.99 29.37 -37.96
N LEU A 196 7.30 29.62 -37.89
CA LEU A 196 8.09 29.36 -36.67
C LEU A 196 7.50 30.09 -35.46
N GLY A 197 6.95 31.30 -35.66
CA GLY A 197 6.27 32.07 -34.62
C GLY A 197 5.00 31.39 -34.11
N GLU A 198 4.20 30.81 -35.01
CA GLU A 198 2.99 30.04 -34.64
C GLU A 198 3.33 28.75 -33.89
N ILE A 199 4.36 28.03 -34.35
CA ILE A 199 4.86 26.81 -33.70
C ILE A 199 5.37 27.14 -32.30
N HIS A 200 6.16 28.21 -32.18
CA HIS A 200 6.72 28.65 -30.90
C HIS A 200 5.63 29.12 -29.93
N GLN A 201 4.67 29.93 -30.37
CA GLN A 201 3.56 30.42 -29.52
C GLN A 201 2.66 29.26 -29.02
N THR A 202 2.29 28.32 -29.90
CA THR A 202 1.48 27.16 -29.52
C THR A 202 2.22 26.28 -28.52
N PHE A 203 3.51 26.07 -28.75
CA PHE A 203 4.35 25.26 -27.88
C PHE A 203 4.56 25.91 -26.50
N LEU A 204 4.88 27.21 -26.47
CA LEU A 204 5.04 27.98 -25.23
C LEU A 204 3.77 28.02 -24.38
N ALA A 205 2.61 28.13 -25.02
CA ALA A 205 1.31 28.08 -24.35
C ALA A 205 1.04 26.72 -23.69
N THR A 206 1.68 25.65 -24.17
CA THR A 206 1.43 24.28 -23.69
C THR A 206 2.44 23.85 -22.61
N HIS A 207 3.65 24.42 -22.56
CA HIS A 207 4.75 23.83 -21.79
C HIS A 207 5.58 24.76 -20.87
N LYS A 208 5.33 26.08 -20.75
CA LYS A 208 6.21 26.96 -19.95
C LYS A 208 5.51 27.94 -18.99
N ASN A 209 6.24 28.30 -17.93
CA ASN A 209 5.73 28.79 -16.64
C ASN A 209 5.62 30.33 -16.48
N VAL A 210 6.17 31.17 -17.36
CA VAL A 210 6.07 32.65 -17.23
C VAL A 210 6.01 33.34 -18.60
N ARG A 211 4.99 34.19 -18.82
CA ARG A 211 4.80 35.02 -20.02
C ARG A 211 4.88 36.51 -19.64
N VAL A 212 5.61 37.31 -20.42
CA VAL A 212 5.76 38.75 -20.20
C VAL A 212 5.22 39.52 -21.40
N THR A 213 4.12 40.24 -21.20
CA THR A 213 3.46 41.06 -22.22
C THR A 213 3.41 42.51 -21.75
N ALA A 214 3.97 43.44 -22.53
CA ALA A 214 3.81 44.88 -22.32
C ALA A 214 3.03 45.48 -23.51
N ASP A 215 1.96 46.23 -23.22
CA ASP A 215 1.12 46.89 -24.22
C ASP A 215 0.80 48.33 -23.77
N ASP A 216 0.38 49.18 -24.71
CA ASP A 216 -0.11 50.54 -24.48
C ASP A 216 0.88 51.45 -23.71
N ALA A 217 2.09 51.60 -24.25
CA ALA A 217 3.21 52.31 -23.62
C ALA A 217 3.64 51.79 -22.22
N GLY A 218 3.16 50.60 -21.83
CA GLY A 218 3.54 49.94 -20.58
C GLY A 218 4.99 49.45 -20.57
N ILE A 219 5.55 49.31 -19.36
CA ILE A 219 6.88 48.72 -19.16
C ILE A 219 6.72 47.46 -18.31
N ALA A 220 7.01 46.30 -18.88
CA ALA A 220 7.06 45.04 -18.14
C ALA A 220 8.52 44.70 -17.83
N ARG A 221 8.82 44.45 -16.54
CA ARG A 221 10.15 44.08 -16.07
C ARG A 221 10.10 42.72 -15.40
N VAL A 222 10.98 41.81 -15.80
CA VAL A 222 11.17 40.53 -15.12
C VAL A 222 12.62 40.39 -14.71
N ASN A 223 12.81 40.17 -13.41
CA ASN A 223 14.10 39.86 -12.80
C ASN A 223 14.08 38.37 -12.43
N ALA A 224 14.89 37.59 -13.11
CA ALA A 224 15.05 36.16 -12.82
C ALA A 224 16.36 35.95 -12.06
N PRO A 225 16.34 35.79 -10.72
CA PRO A 225 17.55 35.50 -9.96
C PRO A 225 18.05 34.10 -10.36
N GLY A 226 19.31 34.03 -10.78
CA GLY A 226 19.92 32.84 -11.38
C GLY A 226 19.81 31.57 -10.52
N GLY A 227 19.57 30.43 -11.18
CA GLY A 227 19.53 29.13 -10.51
C GLY A 227 18.81 27.99 -11.27
N GLY A 228 18.29 28.23 -12.48
CA GLY A 228 17.64 27.19 -13.29
C GLY A 228 17.46 27.60 -14.74
N ARG A 229 17.13 26.63 -15.62
CA ARG A 229 16.79 26.89 -17.02
C ARG A 229 15.38 27.51 -17.05
N ILE A 230 15.31 28.80 -17.28
CA ILE A 230 14.05 29.56 -17.36
C ILE A 230 13.82 29.89 -18.83
N ASP A 231 12.59 29.71 -19.28
CA ASP A 231 12.19 30.01 -20.62
C ASP A 231 11.13 31.11 -20.61
N ILE A 232 11.43 32.21 -21.29
CA ILE A 232 10.71 33.47 -21.14
C ILE A 232 10.26 33.92 -22.53
N ASP A 233 8.94 34.07 -22.71
CA ASP A 233 8.37 34.74 -23.88
C ASP A 233 8.21 36.23 -23.57
N VAL A 234 8.89 37.08 -24.36
CA VAL A 234 8.89 38.53 -24.18
C VAL A 234 8.27 39.17 -25.40
N THR A 235 7.14 39.84 -25.22
CA THR A 235 6.44 40.54 -26.30
C THR A 235 6.16 42.00 -25.92
N ALA A 236 6.52 42.92 -26.82
CA ALA A 236 6.29 44.36 -26.69
C ALA A 236 5.59 44.88 -27.96
N ARG A 237 4.49 45.63 -27.79
CA ARG A 237 3.67 46.21 -28.87
C ARG A 237 3.26 47.64 -28.50
N ASN A 238 2.86 48.45 -29.49
CA ASN A 238 2.32 49.80 -29.28
C ASN A 238 3.25 50.72 -28.44
N ALA A 239 4.49 50.90 -28.91
CA ALA A 239 5.52 51.72 -28.26
C ALA A 239 5.87 51.32 -26.82
N SER A 240 5.57 50.07 -26.42
CA SER A 240 5.93 49.53 -25.11
C SER A 240 7.38 49.03 -25.06
N ILE A 241 7.91 48.91 -23.84
CA ILE A 241 9.28 48.42 -23.59
C ILE A 241 9.19 47.21 -22.66
N ALA A 242 9.72 46.07 -23.10
CA ALA A 242 9.91 44.91 -22.26
C ALA A 242 11.39 44.77 -21.90
N GLN A 243 11.70 44.79 -20.60
CA GLN A 243 13.07 44.72 -20.10
C GLN A 243 13.25 43.43 -19.28
N LEU A 244 14.04 42.51 -19.82
CA LEU A 244 14.44 41.28 -19.15
C LEU A 244 15.86 41.46 -18.59
N ASN A 245 16.01 41.39 -17.27
CA ASN A 245 17.33 41.45 -16.64
C ASN A 245 17.76 40.05 -16.18
N LEU A 246 18.82 39.53 -16.81
CA LEU A 246 19.43 38.23 -16.50
C LEU A 246 20.73 38.50 -15.76
N ASP A 247 20.66 38.77 -14.45
CA ASP A 247 21.86 38.99 -13.64
C ASP A 247 22.55 37.64 -13.38
N SER A 248 23.44 37.22 -14.29
CA SER A 248 24.43 36.19 -14.02
C SER A 248 25.77 36.86 -13.72
N GLY A 249 26.33 36.62 -12.52
CA GLY A 249 27.72 36.98 -12.24
C GLY A 249 28.62 36.30 -13.26
N SER A 250 29.26 37.10 -14.12
CA SER A 250 30.24 36.73 -15.15
C SER A 250 30.16 35.27 -15.64
N GLY A 251 29.18 34.97 -16.48
CA GLY A 251 29.04 33.66 -17.13
C GLY A 251 28.58 33.83 -18.58
N LYS A 252 29.16 33.04 -19.49
CA LYS A 252 28.76 33.02 -20.90
C LYS A 252 27.32 32.54 -21.04
N ILE A 253 26.46 33.33 -21.69
CA ILE A 253 25.09 32.97 -22.02
C ILE A 253 25.13 32.13 -23.31
N ASP A 254 24.99 30.81 -23.21
CA ASP A 254 24.87 29.94 -24.39
C ASP A 254 23.42 29.94 -24.89
N LEU A 255 23.19 30.65 -26.00
CA LEU A 255 21.95 30.59 -26.79
C LEU A 255 21.98 29.31 -27.65
N GLY A 256 21.61 28.18 -27.05
CA GLY A 256 21.48 26.91 -27.77
C GLY A 256 20.27 26.89 -28.71
N MET A 257 20.40 26.23 -29.86
CA MET A 257 19.28 25.94 -30.76
C MET A 257 18.16 25.25 -29.98
N SER A 258 16.93 25.76 -30.11
CA SER A 258 15.77 25.39 -29.31
C SER A 258 15.24 23.99 -29.67
N THR A 259 15.98 22.95 -29.28
CA THR A 259 15.37 21.63 -29.12
C THR A 259 14.53 21.66 -27.86
N ILE A 260 13.31 21.15 -27.98
CA ILE A 260 12.35 21.12 -26.91
C ILE A 260 12.70 19.97 -25.96
N ALA A 261 12.60 20.24 -24.65
CA ALA A 261 12.74 19.22 -23.63
C ALA A 261 11.71 19.43 -22.50
N TRP A 262 11.21 18.33 -21.94
CA TRP A 262 10.27 18.29 -20.82
C TRP A 262 10.42 16.98 -20.05
N ASP A 263 9.86 16.92 -18.85
CA ASP A 263 9.85 15.71 -18.01
C ASP A 263 8.40 15.21 -17.88
N GLU A 264 8.21 13.91 -18.08
CA GLU A 264 6.95 13.21 -17.79
C GLU A 264 7.09 12.42 -16.50
N ASP A 265 6.11 12.54 -15.61
CA ASP A 265 6.06 11.74 -14.39
C ASP A 265 5.72 10.28 -14.75
N LEU A 266 6.53 9.35 -14.25
CA LEU A 266 6.27 7.92 -14.38
C LEU A 266 5.37 7.46 -13.23
N ILE A 267 4.17 7.04 -13.57
CA ILE A 267 3.17 6.56 -12.62
C ILE A 267 3.37 5.06 -12.43
N GLU A 268 3.69 4.62 -11.21
CA GLU A 268 3.80 3.21 -10.86
C GLU A 268 2.40 2.56 -10.87
N ILE A 269 2.26 1.43 -11.57
CA ILE A 269 1.03 0.64 -11.62
C ILE A 269 1.33 -0.73 -11.04
N ASP A 270 0.50 -1.16 -10.10
CA ASP A 270 0.48 -2.52 -9.60
C ASP A 270 0.04 -3.47 -10.73
N ILE A 271 0.97 -4.29 -11.23
CA ILE A 271 0.58 -5.45 -12.04
C ILE A 271 -0.07 -6.44 -11.07
N PRO A 272 -1.31 -6.92 -11.32
CA PRO A 272 -1.86 -8.02 -10.53
C PRO A 272 -0.93 -9.21 -10.72
N VAL A 273 -0.14 -9.51 -9.69
CA VAL A 273 0.66 -10.72 -9.64
C VAL A 273 -0.34 -11.87 -9.70
N GLU A 274 -0.24 -12.70 -10.75
CA GLU A 274 -1.02 -13.93 -10.85
C GLU A 274 -0.71 -14.75 -9.59
N ALA A 275 -1.66 -14.78 -8.66
CA ALA A 275 -1.47 -15.40 -7.37
C ALA A 275 -1.14 -16.87 -7.59
N ALA A 276 0.03 -17.31 -7.13
CA ALA A 276 0.42 -18.71 -7.22
C ALA A 276 -0.63 -19.54 -6.49
N LEU A 277 -1.41 -20.32 -7.24
CA LEU A 277 -2.50 -21.14 -6.72
C LEU A 277 -1.98 -22.07 -5.61
N HIS A 278 -2.76 -22.22 -4.54
CA HIS A 278 -2.41 -23.11 -3.44
C HIS A 278 -2.22 -24.55 -3.95
N PRO A 279 -1.21 -25.31 -3.47
CA PRO A 279 -0.95 -26.68 -3.91
C PRO A 279 -2.10 -27.66 -3.62
N CYS A 280 -3.00 -27.32 -2.72
CA CYS A 280 -4.19 -28.12 -2.41
C CYS A 280 -5.43 -27.19 -2.27
N PRO A 281 -6.09 -26.84 -3.38
CA PRO A 281 -7.26 -25.98 -3.32
C PRO A 281 -8.40 -26.64 -2.55
N ALA A 282 -8.93 -25.97 -1.53
CA ALA A 282 -10.02 -26.47 -0.70
C ALA A 282 -10.66 -25.33 0.11
N THR A 283 -11.99 -25.28 0.11
CA THR A 283 -12.80 -24.38 0.97
C THR A 283 -13.30 -25.07 2.23
N GLY A 284 -13.17 -26.40 2.31
CA GLY A 284 -13.50 -27.21 3.49
C GLY A 284 -12.44 -28.28 3.74
N ALA A 285 -11.97 -28.39 4.98
CA ALA A 285 -10.91 -29.32 5.36
C ALA A 285 -11.02 -29.75 6.83
N CYS A 286 -10.19 -30.68 7.25
CA CYS A 286 -10.17 -31.18 8.62
C CYS A 286 -8.73 -31.50 9.06
N LEU A 287 -8.38 -31.09 10.28
CA LEU A 287 -7.22 -31.62 10.99
C LEU A 287 -7.69 -32.76 11.89
N VAL A 288 -7.28 -33.98 11.55
CA VAL A 288 -7.65 -35.21 12.26
C VAL A 288 -6.56 -35.57 13.25
N HIS A 289 -6.91 -35.66 14.53
CA HIS A 289 -5.99 -36.07 15.59
C HIS A 289 -6.14 -37.59 15.81
N ALA A 290 -5.05 -38.33 15.68
CA ALA A 290 -5.07 -39.80 15.77
C ALA A 290 -5.37 -40.29 17.19
N GLU A 291 -4.80 -39.63 18.20
CA GLU A 291 -5.08 -39.84 19.61
C GLU A 291 -5.53 -38.50 20.19
N ALA A 292 -6.81 -38.34 20.50
CA ALA A 292 -7.28 -37.13 21.18
C ALA A 292 -6.92 -37.27 22.66
N ASP A 293 -5.98 -36.45 23.16
CA ASP A 293 -5.78 -36.24 24.59
C ASP A 293 -7.03 -35.57 25.19
N SER A 294 -7.22 -35.72 26.50
CA SER A 294 -8.12 -34.94 27.36
C SER A 294 -8.16 -33.42 27.05
N ALA A 295 -7.10 -32.86 26.47
CA ALA A 295 -7.00 -31.44 26.10
C ALA A 295 -7.34 -31.09 24.64
N THR A 296 -7.49 -32.06 23.74
CA THR A 296 -7.62 -31.82 22.27
C THR A 296 -8.88 -32.43 21.67
N GLN A 297 -9.48 -31.76 20.68
CA GLN A 297 -10.60 -32.33 19.91
C GLN A 297 -10.08 -33.31 18.86
N ARG A 298 -10.84 -34.38 18.60
CA ARG A 298 -10.52 -35.35 17.55
C ARG A 298 -10.48 -34.72 16.15
N HIS A 299 -11.41 -33.81 15.87
CA HIS A 299 -11.51 -33.12 14.59
C HIS A 299 -11.52 -31.60 14.77
N VAL A 300 -10.59 -30.90 14.10
CA VAL A 300 -10.70 -29.45 13.90
C VAL A 300 -11.18 -29.24 12.48
N ARG A 301 -12.46 -28.90 12.33
CA ARG A 301 -13.09 -28.70 11.02
C ARG A 301 -12.86 -27.28 10.54
N LEU A 302 -12.39 -27.14 9.30
CA LEU A 302 -11.98 -25.89 8.69
C LEU A 302 -12.96 -25.54 7.57
N PHE A 303 -13.43 -24.30 7.57
CA PHE A 303 -14.31 -23.77 6.53
C PHE A 303 -13.83 -22.39 6.12
N ALA A 304 -13.65 -22.17 4.83
CA ALA A 304 -13.31 -20.88 4.25
C ALA A 304 -14.42 -20.49 3.26
N LEU A 305 -15.46 -19.84 3.80
CA LEU A 305 -16.67 -19.48 3.09
C LEU A 305 -17.09 -18.06 3.50
N ASP A 306 -17.63 -17.28 2.57
CA ASP A 306 -18.18 -15.95 2.88
C ASP A 306 -19.38 -16.05 3.84
N GLU A 307 -20.19 -17.09 3.63
CA GLU A 307 -21.29 -17.49 4.50
C GLU A 307 -21.16 -18.98 4.81
N CYS A 308 -21.15 -19.32 6.10
CA CYS A 308 -21.14 -20.69 6.57
C CYS A 308 -22.49 -21.04 7.20
N VAL A 309 -23.18 -21.99 6.59
CA VAL A 309 -24.49 -22.45 7.05
C VAL A 309 -24.30 -23.58 8.03
N LEU A 310 -24.82 -23.40 9.24
CA LEU A 310 -24.85 -24.40 10.30
C LEU A 310 -26.18 -25.13 10.22
N GLY A 311 -26.14 -26.46 10.32
CA GLY A 311 -27.33 -27.25 10.10
C GLY A 311 -27.25 -28.68 10.60
N ARG A 312 -28.36 -29.39 10.46
CA ARG A 312 -28.46 -30.81 10.82
C ARG A 312 -27.48 -31.64 9.99
N PHE A 313 -26.84 -32.61 10.63
CA PHE A 313 -26.02 -33.60 9.95
C PHE A 313 -26.88 -34.48 9.04
N GLU A 314 -26.57 -34.46 7.75
CA GLU A 314 -27.19 -35.28 6.72
C GLU A 314 -26.08 -35.86 5.83
N SER A 315 -26.09 -37.18 5.65
CA SER A 315 -25.08 -37.86 4.84
C SER A 315 -25.33 -37.75 3.32
N ILE A 316 -26.55 -37.35 2.93
CA ILE A 316 -26.98 -37.25 1.54
C ILE A 316 -27.62 -35.89 1.35
N ALA A 317 -27.10 -35.11 0.38
CA ALA A 317 -27.66 -33.82 -0.03
C ALA A 317 -27.91 -32.83 1.13
N ALA A 318 -26.92 -32.67 2.01
CA ALA A 318 -27.03 -31.74 3.13
C ALA A 318 -27.26 -30.30 2.66
N GLU A 319 -28.17 -29.58 3.32
CA GLU A 319 -28.48 -28.17 3.03
C GLU A 319 -27.51 -27.16 3.69
N ALA A 320 -26.60 -27.67 4.53
CA ALA A 320 -25.67 -26.90 5.34
C ALA A 320 -24.21 -27.30 5.09
N ASP A 321 -23.30 -26.36 5.34
CA ASP A 321 -21.86 -26.56 5.21
C ASP A 321 -21.28 -27.21 6.48
N LEU A 322 -21.68 -26.68 7.63
CA LEU A 322 -21.30 -27.17 8.96
C LEU A 322 -22.42 -28.04 9.51
N LEU A 323 -22.19 -29.34 9.41
CA LEU A 323 -23.06 -30.42 9.83
C LEU A 323 -22.92 -30.69 11.34
N LEU A 324 -24.04 -30.60 12.05
CA LEU A 324 -24.15 -30.75 13.49
C LEU A 324 -25.04 -31.94 13.86
N SER A 325 -24.61 -32.70 14.86
CA SER A 325 -25.38 -33.79 15.45
C SER A 325 -25.42 -33.67 16.97
N HIS A 326 -26.50 -34.14 17.59
CA HIS A 326 -26.59 -34.35 19.01
C HIS A 326 -25.61 -35.45 19.44
N HIS A 327 -24.99 -35.31 20.60
CA HIS A 327 -24.16 -36.35 21.21
C HIS A 327 -24.82 -36.83 22.51
N GLY A 328 -25.09 -38.13 22.58
CA GLY A 328 -25.47 -38.83 23.80
C GLY A 328 -24.26 -39.50 24.45
N GLU A 329 -24.51 -40.36 25.45
CA GLU A 329 -23.45 -41.11 26.17
C GLU A 329 -22.65 -42.04 25.24
N ALA A 330 -23.30 -42.57 24.20
CA ALA A 330 -22.68 -43.48 23.22
C ALA A 330 -21.99 -42.76 22.05
N GLY A 331 -22.01 -41.41 22.01
CA GLY A 331 -21.45 -40.61 20.92
C GLY A 331 -22.51 -39.92 20.08
N ALA A 332 -22.18 -39.64 18.81
CA ALA A 332 -23.06 -38.90 17.90
C ALA A 332 -24.33 -39.69 17.56
N GLU A 333 -25.49 -39.08 17.76
CA GLU A 333 -26.79 -39.66 17.45
C GLU A 333 -27.33 -39.03 16.15
N ILE A 334 -27.40 -39.79 15.07
CA ILE A 334 -27.92 -39.25 13.79
C ILE A 334 -29.46 -39.12 13.82
N GLY A 335 -30.13 -39.92 14.66
CA GLY A 335 -31.57 -39.89 14.90
C GLY A 335 -31.99 -38.96 16.04
N GLY A 336 -33.13 -39.28 16.66
CA GLY A 336 -33.53 -38.67 17.94
C GLY A 336 -33.52 -37.14 17.95
N LEU A 337 -32.77 -36.57 18.89
CA LEU A 337 -32.68 -35.14 19.12
C LEU A 337 -31.99 -34.36 17.99
N THR A 338 -31.17 -35.00 17.15
CA THR A 338 -30.59 -34.36 15.95
C THR A 338 -31.67 -33.91 14.96
N ARG A 339 -32.85 -34.53 14.95
CA ARG A 339 -34.00 -34.08 14.13
C ARG A 339 -34.59 -32.74 14.57
N ARG A 340 -34.22 -32.25 15.76
CA ARG A 340 -34.58 -30.92 16.27
C ARG A 340 -33.61 -29.84 15.81
N LEU A 341 -32.64 -30.19 14.97
CA LEU A 341 -31.90 -29.26 14.15
C LEU A 341 -32.58 -29.14 12.78
N SER A 342 -32.78 -27.91 12.30
CA SER A 342 -33.15 -27.64 10.91
C SER A 342 -32.01 -27.99 9.95
N GLY A 343 -32.34 -28.38 8.71
CA GLY A 343 -31.37 -28.60 7.63
C GLY A 343 -30.48 -27.37 7.44
N ARG A 344 -31.10 -26.19 7.37
CA ARG A 344 -30.45 -24.88 7.57
C ARG A 344 -30.90 -24.28 8.89
N HIS A 345 -29.99 -24.15 9.85
CA HIS A 345 -30.32 -23.72 11.21
C HIS A 345 -29.87 -22.29 11.49
N ALA A 346 -28.61 -21.99 11.24
CA ALA A 346 -28.06 -20.66 11.41
C ALA A 346 -27.08 -20.36 10.28
N VAL A 347 -26.81 -19.08 10.05
CA VAL A 347 -25.78 -18.64 9.10
C VAL A 347 -24.78 -17.78 9.85
N ILE A 348 -23.49 -18.08 9.71
CA ILE A 348 -22.41 -17.22 10.18
C ILE A 348 -21.72 -16.60 8.97
N ARG A 349 -21.56 -15.28 8.97
CA ARG A 349 -20.95 -14.53 7.87
C ARG A 349 -20.10 -13.39 8.36
N ARG A 350 -19.19 -12.93 7.51
CA ARG A 350 -18.36 -11.75 7.79
C ARG A 350 -19.16 -10.47 7.50
N SER A 351 -19.08 -9.51 8.41
CA SER A 351 -19.65 -8.18 8.33
C SER A 351 -18.56 -7.12 8.44
N ARG A 352 -18.93 -5.83 8.32
CA ARG A 352 -18.00 -4.70 8.52
C ARG A 352 -17.41 -4.64 9.93
N HIS A 353 -18.11 -5.19 10.92
CA HIS A 353 -17.75 -5.09 12.34
C HIS A 353 -17.23 -6.41 12.94
N GLY A 354 -16.97 -7.42 12.11
CA GLY A 354 -16.55 -8.75 12.55
C GLY A 354 -17.46 -9.82 11.99
N PHE A 355 -17.65 -10.91 12.72
CA PHE A 355 -18.55 -12.00 12.31
C PHE A 355 -19.92 -11.83 12.96
N GLU A 356 -20.97 -12.17 12.22
CA GLU A 356 -22.34 -12.17 12.73
C GLU A 356 -23.01 -13.52 12.50
N ILE A 357 -23.99 -13.83 13.34
CA ILE A 357 -24.84 -15.01 13.25
C ILE A 357 -26.29 -14.62 13.04
N GLU A 358 -27.00 -15.37 12.21
CA GLU A 358 -28.42 -15.19 11.91
C GLU A 358 -29.18 -16.51 12.11
N ASP A 359 -30.33 -16.45 12.78
CA ASP A 359 -31.24 -17.59 12.94
C ASP A 359 -32.18 -17.71 11.73
N VAL A 360 -32.05 -18.82 11.00
CA VAL A 360 -32.91 -19.17 9.86
C VAL A 360 -33.75 -20.42 10.12
N SER A 361 -33.70 -20.93 11.35
CA SER A 361 -34.24 -22.23 11.72
C SER A 361 -35.76 -22.25 11.92
N ARG A 362 -36.28 -23.46 12.12
CA ARG A 362 -37.63 -23.71 12.64
C ARG A 362 -37.68 -23.71 14.18
N TYR A 363 -36.56 -24.06 14.84
CA TYR A 363 -36.54 -24.40 16.26
C TYR A 363 -35.92 -23.33 17.16
N GLY A 364 -35.45 -22.23 16.57
CA GLY A 364 -34.85 -21.10 17.23
C GLY A 364 -33.40 -21.34 17.64
N VAL A 365 -32.59 -20.28 17.54
CA VAL A 365 -31.23 -20.21 18.11
C VAL A 365 -31.25 -19.35 19.36
N LEU A 366 -30.64 -19.80 20.45
CA LEU A 366 -30.41 -18.96 21.63
C LEU A 366 -28.97 -18.47 21.64
N LEU A 367 -28.78 -17.16 21.76
CA LEU A 367 -27.50 -16.51 21.99
C LEU A 367 -27.46 -16.07 23.45
N ASP A 368 -26.53 -16.61 24.24
CA ASP A 368 -26.46 -16.39 25.69
C ASP A 368 -27.80 -16.65 26.40
N GLY A 369 -28.58 -17.62 25.92
CA GLY A 369 -29.90 -17.99 26.46
C GLY A 369 -31.08 -17.14 25.96
N VAL A 370 -30.85 -16.15 25.09
CA VAL A 370 -31.88 -15.27 24.53
C VAL A 370 -32.07 -15.54 23.04
N TRP A 371 -33.32 -15.66 22.59
CA TRP A 371 -33.61 -15.73 21.15
C TRP A 371 -33.56 -14.32 20.54
N PRO A 372 -32.65 -14.01 19.61
CA PRO A 372 -32.54 -12.67 19.01
C PRO A 372 -33.67 -12.33 18.03
N GLY A 373 -34.50 -13.32 17.67
CA GLY A 373 -35.49 -13.21 16.60
C GLY A 373 -35.00 -13.83 15.29
N LYS A 374 -35.95 -14.33 14.50
CA LYS A 374 -35.67 -14.96 13.21
C LYS A 374 -35.19 -13.92 12.19
N HIS A 375 -34.18 -14.25 11.40
CA HIS A 375 -33.57 -13.37 10.39
C HIS A 375 -32.98 -12.06 10.95
N MET A 376 -32.69 -12.04 12.25
CA MET A 376 -32.04 -10.90 12.91
C MET A 376 -30.54 -11.20 13.07
N PRO A 377 -29.66 -10.56 12.30
CA PRO A 377 -28.23 -10.75 12.44
C PRO A 377 -27.72 -10.17 13.76
N VAL A 378 -26.88 -10.93 14.46
CA VAL A 378 -26.26 -10.53 15.73
C VAL A 378 -24.75 -10.70 15.65
N GLN A 379 -24.02 -9.65 16.02
CA GLN A 379 -22.56 -9.68 16.07
C GLN A 379 -22.06 -10.70 17.11
N LEU A 380 -21.18 -11.60 16.67
CA LEU A 380 -20.54 -12.57 17.54
C LEU A 380 -19.57 -11.87 18.50
N ARG A 381 -19.53 -12.37 19.74
CA ARG A 381 -18.66 -11.87 20.80
C ARG A 381 -17.86 -13.03 21.37
N LEU A 382 -16.64 -12.77 21.83
CA LEU A 382 -15.87 -13.77 22.55
C LEU A 382 -16.66 -14.25 23.79
N GLY A 383 -16.74 -15.56 23.99
CA GLY A 383 -17.47 -16.21 25.08
C GLY A 383 -18.98 -16.34 24.86
N MET A 384 -19.52 -15.83 23.73
CA MET A 384 -20.93 -15.99 23.41
C MET A 384 -21.28 -17.47 23.27
N ARG A 385 -22.33 -17.91 23.96
CA ARG A 385 -22.89 -19.26 23.85
C ARG A 385 -23.99 -19.28 22.80
N ILE A 386 -23.95 -20.27 21.93
CA ILE A 386 -24.87 -20.48 20.82
C ILE A 386 -25.53 -21.84 21.03
N GLU A 387 -26.78 -21.85 21.48
CA GLU A 387 -27.59 -23.07 21.57
C GLU A 387 -28.48 -23.16 20.32
N LEU A 388 -28.34 -24.24 19.55
CA LEU A 388 -29.02 -24.42 18.27
C LEU A 388 -30.46 -24.94 18.45
N THR A 389 -31.05 -24.85 19.64
CA THR A 389 -32.47 -25.20 19.81
C THR A 389 -33.03 -24.42 21.00
N ALA A 390 -33.99 -23.53 20.75
CA ALA A 390 -34.65 -22.79 21.83
C ALA A 390 -35.62 -23.63 22.66
N SER A 391 -36.18 -24.68 22.06
CA SER A 391 -37.22 -25.53 22.67
C SER A 391 -36.68 -26.66 23.55
N ILE A 392 -35.47 -27.15 23.31
CA ILE A 392 -34.86 -28.26 24.04
C ILE A 392 -33.39 -27.92 24.24
N LYS A 393 -33.00 -27.75 25.51
CA LYS A 393 -31.63 -27.36 25.87
C LYS A 393 -30.65 -28.50 25.64
N GLY A 394 -29.39 -28.14 25.38
CA GLY A 394 -28.27 -29.07 25.38
C GLY A 394 -28.17 -30.00 24.17
N ILE A 395 -28.95 -29.77 23.10
CA ILE A 395 -28.84 -30.60 21.87
C ILE A 395 -27.48 -30.37 21.20
N VAL A 396 -27.23 -29.14 20.79
CA VAL A 396 -25.93 -28.66 20.34
C VAL A 396 -25.71 -27.28 20.93
N THR A 397 -24.63 -27.15 21.69
CA THR A 397 -24.22 -25.89 22.33
C THR A 397 -22.80 -25.58 21.92
N LEU A 398 -22.62 -24.46 21.24
CA LEU A 398 -21.31 -23.95 20.85
C LEU A 398 -20.96 -22.74 21.70
N GLU A 399 -19.67 -22.45 21.81
CA GLU A 399 -19.18 -21.18 22.36
C GLU A 399 -18.14 -20.58 21.42
N VAL A 400 -18.21 -19.27 21.26
CA VAL A 400 -17.23 -18.48 20.51
C VAL A 400 -15.98 -18.35 21.36
N THR A 401 -14.90 -18.99 20.92
CA THR A 401 -13.67 -19.13 21.71
C THR A 401 -12.49 -18.37 21.16
N ALA A 402 -12.55 -17.96 19.90
CA ALA A 402 -11.66 -16.96 19.35
C ALA A 402 -12.43 -16.13 18.34
N LEU A 403 -12.16 -14.83 18.36
CA LEU A 403 -12.67 -13.88 17.37
C LEU A 403 -11.47 -13.09 16.83
N MET A 404 -11.09 -13.43 15.61
CA MET A 404 -9.99 -12.87 14.85
C MET A 404 -10.54 -12.05 13.68
N ALA A 405 -9.75 -11.10 13.14
CA ALA A 405 -10.16 -10.35 11.95
C ALA A 405 -10.41 -11.26 10.72
N HIS A 406 -9.69 -12.38 10.64
CA HIS A 406 -9.76 -13.34 9.53
C HIS A 406 -10.61 -14.57 9.85
N ALA A 407 -11.00 -14.81 11.11
CA ALA A 407 -11.64 -16.07 11.49
C ALA A 407 -12.36 -16.05 12.84
N VAL A 408 -13.27 -17.00 13.03
CA VAL A 408 -13.93 -17.31 14.29
C VAL A 408 -13.76 -18.80 14.63
N VAL A 409 -13.51 -19.10 15.91
CA VAL A 409 -13.38 -20.48 16.39
C VAL A 409 -14.52 -20.81 17.33
N LEU A 410 -15.26 -21.87 17.03
CA LEU A 410 -16.38 -22.38 17.80
C LEU A 410 -16.02 -23.73 18.41
N HIS A 411 -16.20 -23.86 19.71
CA HIS A 411 -16.04 -25.16 20.39
C HIS A 411 -17.37 -25.64 20.94
N ARG A 412 -17.60 -26.94 20.90
CA ARG A 412 -18.75 -27.56 21.56
C ARG A 412 -18.61 -27.47 23.09
N LEU A 413 -19.74 -27.27 23.76
CA LEU A 413 -19.91 -27.31 25.22
C LEU A 413 -20.76 -28.50 25.68
N ASP A 414 -21.41 -29.19 24.75
CA ASP A 414 -22.21 -30.38 24.99
C ASP A 414 -21.35 -31.66 25.03
N ALA A 415 -21.98 -32.83 25.09
CA ALA A 415 -21.29 -34.14 25.15
C ALA A 415 -20.34 -34.39 23.96
N GLY A 416 -20.48 -33.65 22.86
CA GLY A 416 -19.56 -33.65 21.72
C GLY A 416 -18.30 -32.80 21.90
N ALA A 417 -18.03 -32.22 23.07
CA ALA A 417 -16.89 -31.31 23.33
C ALA A 417 -15.51 -31.85 22.90
N ARG A 418 -15.31 -33.18 22.93
CA ARG A 418 -14.07 -33.84 22.50
C ARG A 418 -14.11 -34.33 21.04
N ALA A 419 -15.28 -34.37 20.43
CA ALA A 419 -15.45 -34.88 19.07
C ALA A 419 -14.94 -33.89 18.04
N GLU A 420 -15.28 -32.60 18.20
CA GLU A 420 -15.01 -31.60 17.19
C GLU A 420 -14.99 -30.16 17.71
N CYS A 421 -14.21 -29.32 17.04
CA CYS A 421 -14.34 -27.86 17.05
C CYS A 421 -14.28 -27.33 15.61
N PHE A 422 -14.71 -26.09 15.43
CA PHE A 422 -14.93 -25.49 14.10
C PHE A 422 -14.15 -24.19 13.97
N TYR A 423 -13.42 -24.07 12.88
CA TYR A 423 -12.62 -22.90 12.53
C TYR A 423 -13.19 -22.32 11.23
N LEU A 424 -13.93 -21.20 11.35
CA LEU A 424 -14.56 -20.53 10.22
C LEU A 424 -13.69 -19.35 9.83
N MET A 425 -13.21 -19.34 8.60
CA MET A 425 -12.27 -18.36 8.08
C MET A 425 -12.93 -17.56 6.97
N ALA A 426 -12.64 -16.26 6.92
CA ALA A 426 -12.97 -15.45 5.76
C ALA A 426 -12.04 -15.87 4.60
N PRO A 427 -12.58 -16.19 3.41
CA PRO A 427 -11.78 -16.53 2.25
C PRO A 427 -10.75 -15.45 1.96
N ASP A 428 -9.52 -15.90 1.66
CA ASP A 428 -8.40 -15.08 1.22
C ASP A 428 -8.05 -13.91 2.16
N CYS A 429 -8.39 -14.07 3.45
CA CYS A 429 -8.09 -13.12 4.50
C CYS A 429 -6.94 -13.62 5.37
N ILE A 430 -5.82 -12.90 5.31
CA ILE A 430 -4.59 -13.26 6.02
C ILE A 430 -4.61 -12.64 7.44
N PRO A 431 -4.06 -13.32 8.46
CA PRO A 431 -3.91 -12.74 9.79
C PRO A 431 -3.03 -11.48 9.75
N ALA A 432 -3.35 -10.47 10.55
CA ALA A 432 -2.50 -9.29 10.68
C ALA A 432 -1.13 -9.66 11.28
N SER A 433 -0.06 -9.10 10.73
CA SER A 433 1.33 -9.37 11.17
C SER A 433 1.68 -8.72 12.51
N ASN A 434 0.85 -7.79 12.99
CA ASN A 434 1.17 -6.96 14.14
C ASN A 434 0.61 -7.56 15.44
N ARG A 435 1.50 -7.91 16.39
CA ARG A 435 1.14 -8.51 17.69
C ARG A 435 0.18 -7.65 18.52
N HIS A 436 0.13 -6.33 18.29
CA HIS A 436 -0.75 -5.41 19.01
C HIS A 436 -2.22 -5.46 18.55
N GLN A 437 -2.53 -6.09 17.41
CA GLN A 437 -3.90 -6.43 17.00
C GLN A 437 -4.24 -7.87 17.40
N GLN A 438 -3.65 -8.36 18.49
CA GLN A 438 -3.84 -9.72 18.96
C GLN A 438 -5.32 -10.01 19.19
N ALA A 439 -5.76 -11.05 18.51
CA ALA A 439 -7.06 -11.63 18.57
C ALA A 439 -7.50 -11.91 20.01
N SER A 440 -8.77 -11.62 20.29
CA SER A 440 -9.38 -12.06 21.53
C SER A 440 -9.62 -13.56 21.42
N SER A 441 -8.87 -14.36 22.18
CA SER A 441 -8.99 -15.82 22.20
C SER A 441 -8.94 -16.35 23.64
N MET A 442 -9.77 -17.35 23.90
CA MET A 442 -9.76 -18.13 25.13
C MET A 442 -8.60 -19.14 25.09
N PRO A 443 -8.11 -19.62 26.26
CA PRO A 443 -6.96 -20.53 26.32
C PRO A 443 -7.05 -21.75 25.41
N ARG A 444 -8.24 -22.36 25.32
CA ARG A 444 -8.48 -23.53 24.45
C ARG A 444 -8.30 -23.24 22.96
N ALA A 445 -8.74 -22.09 22.48
CA ALA A 445 -8.53 -21.70 21.09
C ALA A 445 -7.12 -21.15 20.86
N ALA A 446 -6.50 -20.55 21.89
CA ALA A 446 -5.12 -20.09 21.81
C ALA A 446 -4.13 -21.24 21.62
N ALA A 447 -4.46 -22.45 22.07
CA ALA A 447 -3.68 -23.69 21.86
C ALA A 447 -3.79 -24.27 20.44
N LEU A 448 -4.78 -23.84 19.64
CA LEU A 448 -4.90 -24.26 18.24
C LEU A 448 -3.87 -23.53 17.36
N PRO A 449 -3.40 -24.16 16.27
CA PRO A 449 -2.53 -23.50 15.30
C PRO A 449 -3.23 -22.27 14.69
N MET A 450 -2.45 -21.26 14.33
CA MET A 450 -2.98 -20.10 13.61
C MET A 450 -3.19 -20.49 12.16
N LEU A 451 -4.46 -20.63 11.77
CA LEU A 451 -4.86 -21.06 10.44
C LEU A 451 -5.57 -19.95 9.68
N PHE A 452 -5.37 -19.91 8.37
CA PHE A 452 -6.03 -18.96 7.49
C PHE A 452 -6.21 -19.53 6.08
N HIS A 453 -7.01 -18.85 5.26
CA HIS A 453 -7.21 -19.20 3.86
C HIS A 453 -6.54 -18.15 2.96
N ARG A 454 -5.84 -18.62 1.92
CA ARG A 454 -5.20 -17.78 0.90
C ARG A 454 -4.98 -18.60 -0.38
N ASP A 455 -5.13 -17.96 -1.53
CA ASP A 455 -4.85 -18.55 -2.84
C ASP A 455 -5.68 -19.82 -3.11
N GLY A 456 -6.91 -19.88 -2.56
CA GLY A 456 -7.81 -21.02 -2.73
C GLY A 456 -7.58 -22.21 -1.79
N GLY A 457 -6.70 -22.11 -0.79
CA GLY A 457 -6.52 -23.19 0.19
C GLY A 457 -6.05 -22.75 1.57
N PHE A 458 -5.84 -23.74 2.45
CA PHE A 458 -5.55 -23.52 3.86
C PHE A 458 -4.05 -23.43 4.14
N TRP A 459 -3.67 -22.46 4.97
CA TRP A 459 -2.31 -22.23 5.41
C TRP A 459 -2.24 -22.20 6.93
N GLN A 460 -1.06 -22.54 7.44
CA GLN A 460 -0.70 -22.33 8.84
C GLN A 460 0.37 -21.25 8.93
N ARG A 461 0.19 -20.32 9.86
CA ARG A 461 1.22 -19.35 10.26
C ARG A 461 1.89 -19.80 11.55
N ASP A 462 3.21 -19.87 11.53
CA ASP A 462 4.03 -20.00 12.72
C ASP A 462 4.02 -18.67 13.50
N ARG A 463 3.68 -18.71 14.80
CA ARG A 463 3.47 -17.49 15.61
C ARG A 463 4.77 -16.79 15.99
N ASP A 464 5.89 -17.51 15.98
CA ASP A 464 7.19 -16.99 16.42
C ASP A 464 7.98 -16.43 15.25
N SER A 465 8.06 -17.19 14.15
CA SER A 465 8.76 -16.82 12.92
C SER A 465 7.90 -16.03 11.92
N GLY A 466 6.57 -16.08 12.05
CA GLY A 466 5.64 -15.48 11.09
C GLY A 466 5.59 -16.22 9.75
N ARG A 467 6.24 -17.37 9.62
CA ARG A 467 6.34 -18.14 8.37
C ARG A 467 5.01 -18.82 8.05
N ASP A 468 4.56 -18.67 6.81
CA ASP A 468 3.38 -19.33 6.28
C ASP A 468 3.76 -20.68 5.63
N THR A 469 3.03 -21.74 5.97
CA THR A 469 3.20 -23.09 5.41
C THR A 469 1.87 -23.57 4.82
N PRO A 470 1.84 -24.01 3.55
CA PRO A 470 0.61 -24.52 2.94
C PRO A 470 0.22 -25.87 3.56
N LEU A 471 -1.06 -26.07 3.83
CA LEU A 471 -1.58 -27.34 4.34
C LEU A 471 -1.99 -28.25 3.19
N ALA A 472 -1.35 -29.40 3.08
CA ALA A 472 -1.67 -30.42 2.08
C ALA A 472 -1.53 -31.83 2.68
N PRO A 473 -2.23 -32.85 2.15
CA PRO A 473 -2.18 -34.21 2.69
C PRO A 473 -0.77 -34.83 2.73
N GLN A 474 0.14 -34.45 1.82
CA GLN A 474 1.54 -34.90 1.82
C GLN A 474 2.50 -33.93 2.52
N ALA A 475 2.03 -32.78 3.03
CA ALA A 475 2.89 -31.89 3.78
C ALA A 475 3.33 -32.59 5.06
N GLN A 476 4.64 -32.64 5.32
CA GLN A 476 5.17 -33.12 6.60
C GLN A 476 4.72 -32.15 7.70
N LEU A 477 3.60 -32.46 8.34
CA LEU A 477 3.04 -31.73 9.48
C LEU A 477 3.87 -31.90 10.76
N ASP A 478 5.02 -32.58 10.70
CA ASP A 478 5.96 -32.75 11.81
C ASP A 478 6.42 -31.41 12.43
N ARG A 479 6.22 -30.28 11.74
CA ARG A 479 6.45 -28.92 12.28
C ARG A 479 5.25 -28.26 12.97
N LEU A 480 4.02 -28.75 12.81
CA LEU A 480 2.90 -28.30 13.66
C LEU A 480 3.09 -28.72 15.13
N LEU A 481 3.99 -29.67 15.38
CA LEU A 481 4.33 -30.23 16.69
C LEU A 481 5.03 -29.23 17.63
N GLN A 482 5.64 -28.15 17.11
CA GLN A 482 6.47 -27.26 17.95
C GLN A 482 5.70 -26.13 18.67
N THR A 483 4.44 -25.86 18.30
CA THR A 483 3.66 -24.73 18.85
C THR A 483 2.48 -25.13 19.75
N GLY A 484 2.50 -26.33 20.36
CA GLY A 484 1.57 -26.68 21.45
C GLY A 484 0.50 -27.73 21.14
N LEU A 485 0.55 -28.39 19.98
CA LEU A 485 -0.21 -29.62 19.73
C LEU A 485 0.69 -30.82 20.02
N GLY A 486 0.49 -31.46 21.18
CA GLY A 486 1.28 -32.61 21.60
C GLY A 486 1.10 -33.91 20.79
N ILE A 487 0.35 -33.91 19.67
CA ILE A 487 0.00 -35.14 18.94
C ILE A 487 -0.10 -34.86 17.43
N ALA A 488 0.39 -35.79 16.61
CA ALA A 488 0.43 -35.72 15.15
C ALA A 488 -0.98 -35.56 14.53
N ALA A 489 -1.37 -34.32 14.23
CA ALA A 489 -2.57 -34.03 13.46
C ALA A 489 -2.31 -34.24 11.96
N ARG A 490 -3.27 -34.82 11.23
CA ARG A 490 -3.21 -35.03 9.79
C ARG A 490 -4.20 -34.11 9.09
N PHE A 491 -3.73 -33.38 8.07
CA PHE A 491 -4.60 -32.58 7.21
C PHE A 491 -5.34 -33.44 6.19
N VAL A 492 -6.63 -33.19 6.02
CA VAL A 492 -7.49 -33.80 5.00
C VAL A 492 -8.29 -32.69 4.32
N ALA A 493 -8.27 -32.65 2.98
CA ALA A 493 -9.00 -31.67 2.17
C ALA A 493 -10.51 -31.97 2.07
N GLN A 494 -11.10 -32.43 3.16
CA GLN A 494 -12.53 -32.70 3.33
C GLN A 494 -12.91 -32.38 4.78
N ALA A 495 -13.98 -31.64 5.00
CA ALA A 495 -14.42 -31.26 6.35
C ALA A 495 -14.95 -32.45 7.17
N TYR A 496 -15.53 -33.46 6.50
CA TYR A 496 -16.12 -34.68 7.10
C TYR A 496 -15.56 -35.95 6.45
N PRO A 497 -14.28 -36.28 6.68
CA PRO A 497 -13.64 -37.47 6.09
C PRO A 497 -14.31 -38.79 6.52
N GLU A 498 -14.94 -38.82 7.69
CA GLU A 498 -15.66 -39.97 8.22
C GLU A 498 -16.97 -40.27 7.49
N ALA A 499 -17.60 -39.27 6.86
CA ALA A 499 -18.87 -39.43 6.16
C ALA A 499 -18.75 -40.18 4.82
N HIS A 500 -17.54 -40.26 4.26
CA HIS A 500 -17.26 -40.85 2.95
C HIS A 500 -16.78 -42.31 3.02
N GLY A 501 -16.74 -42.93 4.21
CA GLY A 501 -16.26 -44.29 4.46
C GLY A 501 -17.23 -45.43 4.10
N GLY A 502 -18.17 -45.21 3.16
CA GLY A 502 -19.02 -46.29 2.61
C GLY A 502 -18.25 -47.11 1.55
N PRO A 503 -18.60 -48.40 1.33
CA PRO A 503 -17.79 -49.32 0.53
C PRO A 503 -17.61 -48.80 -0.90
N ARG A 504 -16.38 -48.89 -1.41
CA ARG A 504 -15.98 -48.60 -2.80
C ARG A 504 -16.97 -49.22 -3.79
N GLY A 505 -17.94 -48.43 -4.22
CA GLY A 505 -18.86 -48.73 -5.31
C GLY A 505 -18.62 -47.70 -6.41
N SER A 506 -18.06 -48.18 -7.51
CA SER A 506 -17.94 -47.52 -8.80
C SER A 506 -19.15 -46.64 -9.14
N GLY A 507 -18.89 -45.40 -9.54
CA GLY A 507 -19.93 -44.51 -10.04
C GLY A 507 -19.40 -43.12 -10.35
N GLU A 508 -18.60 -43.02 -11.41
CA GLU A 508 -18.34 -41.76 -12.11
C GLU A 508 -19.65 -40.99 -12.31
N ARG A 509 -19.69 -39.73 -11.87
CA ARG A 509 -20.57 -38.73 -12.46
C ARG A 509 -19.81 -37.42 -12.63
N HIS A 510 -19.31 -37.26 -13.85
CA HIS A 510 -18.96 -35.97 -14.43
C HIS A 510 -20.14 -35.01 -14.28
N HIS A 511 -19.94 -33.91 -13.57
CA HIS A 511 -20.82 -32.75 -13.68
C HIS A 511 -20.35 -31.90 -14.87
N HIS A 512 -21.09 -32.01 -15.98
CA HIS A 512 -21.06 -31.06 -17.08
C HIS A 512 -21.52 -29.69 -16.59
N ALA A 513 -20.62 -28.70 -16.63
CA ALA A 513 -21.00 -27.29 -16.59
C ALA A 513 -21.49 -26.90 -17.99
N LEU A 514 -22.76 -26.50 -18.09
CA LEU A 514 -23.38 -25.90 -19.26
C LEU A 514 -22.95 -24.44 -19.34
N THR A 515 -22.08 -24.12 -20.29
CA THR A 515 -21.82 -22.76 -20.75
C THR A 515 -22.88 -22.40 -21.78
N VAL A 516 -23.81 -21.51 -21.42
CA VAL A 516 -24.68 -20.83 -22.38
C VAL A 516 -23.94 -19.58 -22.85
N ALA A 517 -23.39 -19.64 -24.06
CA ALA A 517 -22.97 -18.47 -24.81
C ALA A 517 -24.10 -18.08 -25.76
N LEU A 518 -24.51 -16.81 -25.65
CA LEU A 518 -25.43 -16.12 -26.54
C LEU A 518 -24.66 -15.68 -27.79
N ASP A 519 -25.11 -16.12 -28.96
CA ASP A 519 -24.78 -15.52 -30.25
C ASP A 519 -25.99 -14.70 -30.74
N ALA A 520 -25.79 -13.38 -30.85
CA ALA A 520 -26.46 -12.47 -31.78
C ALA A 520 -25.55 -11.28 -32.05
#